data_AF-A0A3E0PSI1-F1
#
_entry.id   AF-A0A3E0PSI1-F1
#
_cell.length_a   1.000
_cell.length_b   1.000
_cell.length_c   1.000
_cell.angle_alpha   90.00
_cell.angle_beta   90.00
_cell.angle_gamma   90.00
#
_symmetry.space_group_name_H-M   'P 1'
#
loop_
_entity.id
_entity.type
_entity.pdbx_description
1 polymer ?
#
loop_
_entity_poly.entity_id
_entity_poly.type
_entity_poly.pdbx_seq_one_letter_code
_entity_poly.pdbx_strand_id
1 'polypeptide(L)'
;MATTTKHEQTAKDLKASLDDIGDRFPVLSPDELFVMWFLRAYVTKSEARAAEAVSGGAQDKGGDAVFIDDAARSVFIVQGKYREQIAAKAEKRADVVSLAEIGQRVSESDNRLFQAFIEKTEGHVAEQLKLARRGVLKQGYRVWLYFATTGKVSEAPRKEAESLAKKASGEVTLDVIDGRRIIPMVRD
;
A
#
# COMPACT_ATOMS: atom_id res chain seq x y z
N MET A 1 8.54 30.74 -1.75
CA MET A 1 8.99 30.34 -3.11
C MET A 1 9.83 29.06 -3.10
N ALA A 2 10.77 28.85 -2.16
CA ALA A 2 11.61 27.64 -2.14
C ALA A 2 10.86 26.28 -2.04
N THR A 3 9.73 26.22 -1.33
CA THR A 3 8.96 24.98 -1.14
C THR A 3 8.31 24.47 -2.43
N THR A 4 7.82 25.38 -3.28
CA THR A 4 7.16 25.04 -4.55
C THR A 4 8.16 24.41 -5.53
N THR A 5 9.33 25.01 -5.69
CA THR A 5 10.41 24.48 -6.55
C THR A 5 10.89 23.10 -6.08
N LYS A 6 10.92 22.85 -4.76
CA LYS A 6 11.31 21.55 -4.20
C LYS A 6 10.29 20.45 -4.53
N HIS A 7 9.00 20.76 -4.44
CA HIS A 7 7.93 19.80 -4.78
C HIS A 7 7.93 19.47 -6.27
N GLU A 8 8.12 20.47 -7.13
CA GLU A 8 8.22 20.29 -8.58
C GLU A 8 9.40 19.40 -8.98
N GLN A 9 10.58 19.64 -8.40
CA GLN A 9 11.73 18.78 -8.69
C GLN A 9 11.49 17.34 -8.24
N THR A 10 10.96 17.15 -7.03
CA THR A 10 10.63 15.82 -6.51
C THR A 10 9.60 15.10 -7.40
N ALA A 11 8.59 15.83 -7.90
CA ALA A 11 7.60 15.26 -8.81
C ALA A 11 8.25 14.75 -10.11
N LYS A 12 9.20 15.52 -10.66
CA LYS A 12 9.96 15.14 -11.86
C LYS A 12 10.85 13.93 -11.61
N ASP A 13 11.58 13.91 -10.51
CA ASP A 13 12.49 12.81 -10.16
C ASP A 13 11.71 11.50 -9.95
N LEU A 14 10.59 11.58 -9.22
CA LEU A 14 9.68 10.45 -9.06
C LEU A 14 9.13 10.01 -10.41
N LYS A 15 8.63 10.94 -11.24
CA LYS A 15 8.12 10.62 -12.56
C LYS A 15 9.16 9.91 -13.43
N ALA A 16 10.41 10.38 -13.46
CA ALA A 16 11.49 9.73 -14.19
C ALA A 16 11.74 8.29 -13.69
N SER A 17 11.66 8.07 -12.38
CA SER A 17 11.76 6.73 -11.79
C SER A 17 10.60 5.83 -12.19
N LEU A 18 9.37 6.36 -12.24
CA LEU A 18 8.20 5.62 -12.69
C LEU A 18 8.28 5.28 -14.18
N ASP A 19 8.78 6.22 -15.00
CA ASP A 19 8.96 6.02 -16.44
C ASP A 19 10.00 4.90 -16.71
N ASP A 20 11.13 4.87 -15.96
CA ASP A 20 12.14 3.79 -16.05
C ASP A 20 11.60 2.41 -15.61
N ILE A 21 10.72 2.36 -14.59
CA ILE A 21 10.01 1.13 -14.24
C ILE A 21 9.03 0.75 -15.36
N GLY A 22 8.32 1.74 -15.93
CA GLY A 22 7.37 1.55 -17.02
C GLY A 22 7.98 0.96 -18.28
N ASP A 23 9.23 1.32 -18.61
CA ASP A 23 9.96 0.74 -19.74
C ASP A 23 10.18 -0.78 -19.58
N ARG A 24 10.30 -1.26 -18.34
CA ARG A 24 10.51 -2.68 -18.01
C ARG A 24 9.20 -3.42 -17.74
N PHE A 25 8.18 -2.70 -17.27
CA PHE A 25 6.86 -3.23 -16.93
C PHE A 25 5.74 -2.43 -17.65
N PRO A 26 5.68 -2.48 -19.00
CA PRO A 26 4.83 -1.61 -19.80
C PRO A 26 3.32 -1.86 -19.65
N VAL A 27 2.94 -2.94 -18.97
CA VAL A 27 1.55 -3.29 -18.70
C VAL A 27 0.99 -2.65 -17.44
N LEU A 28 1.86 -2.08 -16.59
CA LEU A 28 1.44 -1.47 -15.32
C LEU A 28 0.92 -0.05 -15.54
N SER A 29 -0.19 0.27 -14.87
CA SER A 29 -0.74 1.60 -14.78
C SER A 29 0.14 2.53 -13.91
N PRO A 30 -0.03 3.86 -13.98
CA PRO A 30 0.73 4.80 -13.15
C PRO A 30 0.62 4.56 -11.64
N ASP A 31 -0.55 4.13 -11.16
CA ASP A 31 -0.75 3.79 -9.75
C ASP A 31 0.01 2.52 -9.37
N GLU A 32 -0.02 1.48 -10.23
CA GLU A 32 0.74 0.24 -10.02
C GLU A 32 2.26 0.45 -10.11
N LEU A 33 2.74 1.30 -11.04
CA LEU A 33 4.14 1.71 -11.12
C LEU A 33 4.57 2.42 -9.84
N PHE A 34 3.71 3.29 -9.29
CA PHE A 34 3.97 3.97 -8.04
C PHE A 34 4.02 3.01 -6.84
N VAL A 35 3.14 2.01 -6.79
CA VAL A 35 3.19 0.95 -5.77
C VAL A 35 4.47 0.14 -5.90
N MET A 36 4.86 -0.23 -7.12
CA MET A 36 6.09 -0.96 -7.39
C MET A 36 7.32 -0.16 -6.92
N TRP A 37 7.38 1.14 -7.27
CA TRP A 37 8.42 2.04 -6.77
C TRP A 37 8.44 2.10 -5.24
N PHE A 38 7.28 2.22 -4.60
CA PHE A 38 7.19 2.29 -3.14
C PHE A 38 7.67 0.99 -2.47
N LEU A 39 7.27 -0.17 -3.00
CA LEU A 39 7.75 -1.47 -2.53
C LEU A 39 9.27 -1.55 -2.62
N ARG A 40 9.86 -1.10 -3.73
CA ARG A 40 11.32 -1.06 -3.94
C ARG A 40 12.05 -0.14 -2.97
N ALA A 41 11.48 1.03 -2.72
CA ALA A 41 12.08 2.05 -1.87
C ALA A 41 11.97 1.70 -0.38
N TYR A 42 10.92 0.99 0.04
CA TYR A 42 10.56 0.89 1.45
C TYR A 42 10.37 -0.53 2.00
N VAL A 43 9.97 -1.49 1.16
CA VAL A 43 9.58 -2.84 1.63
C VAL A 43 10.62 -3.89 1.25
N THR A 44 11.11 -3.89 0.01
CA THR A 44 12.00 -4.94 -0.50
C THR A 44 13.02 -4.43 -1.51
N LYS A 45 14.25 -4.93 -1.41
CA LYS A 45 15.31 -4.66 -2.41
C LYS A 45 15.25 -5.60 -3.62
N SER A 46 14.29 -6.51 -3.69
CA SER A 46 14.12 -7.43 -4.83
C SER A 46 13.05 -6.91 -5.77
N GLU A 47 13.40 -6.74 -7.03
CA GLU A 47 12.50 -6.20 -8.04
C GLU A 47 11.47 -7.23 -8.49
N ALA A 48 11.94 -8.46 -8.74
CA ALA A 48 11.06 -9.57 -9.06
C ALA A 48 9.98 -9.75 -7.98
N ARG A 49 10.37 -9.74 -6.70
CA ARG A 49 9.40 -9.89 -5.61
C ARG A 49 8.48 -8.67 -5.43
N ALA A 50 8.95 -7.47 -5.77
CA ALA A 50 8.09 -6.28 -5.78
C ALA A 50 7.03 -6.39 -6.89
N ALA A 51 7.44 -6.79 -8.10
CA ALA A 51 6.54 -7.01 -9.22
C ALA A 51 5.50 -8.11 -8.95
N GLU A 52 5.92 -9.23 -8.35
CA GLU A 52 5.02 -10.33 -7.94
C GLU A 52 3.98 -9.91 -6.89
N ALA A 53 4.29 -8.90 -6.08
CA ALA A 53 3.40 -8.43 -5.02
C ALA A 53 2.37 -7.41 -5.51
N VAL A 54 2.63 -6.73 -6.63
CA VAL A 54 1.69 -5.77 -7.22
C VAL A 54 0.53 -6.53 -7.86
N SER A 55 -0.69 -6.16 -7.51
CA SER A 55 -1.86 -6.72 -8.15
C SER A 55 -2.16 -5.97 -9.45
N GLY A 56 -1.99 -6.67 -10.58
CA GLY A 56 -2.39 -6.17 -11.90
C GLY A 56 -3.90 -6.23 -12.05
N GLY A 57 -4.61 -5.12 -11.85
CA GLY A 57 -6.06 -5.14 -11.96
C GLY A 57 -6.73 -3.88 -11.44
N ALA A 58 -7.37 -3.13 -12.35
CA ALA A 58 -8.31 -2.09 -11.95
C ALA A 58 -9.55 -2.75 -11.34
N GLN A 59 -9.75 -2.51 -10.03
CA GLN A 59 -11.00 -2.59 -9.25
C GLN A 59 -11.07 -3.64 -8.12
N ASP A 60 -11.50 -3.09 -6.98
CA ASP A 60 -12.21 -3.66 -5.84
C ASP A 60 -11.48 -4.50 -4.78
N LYS A 61 -11.34 -3.82 -3.62
CA LYS A 61 -11.33 -4.32 -2.24
C LYS A 61 -10.25 -5.33 -1.87
N GLY A 62 -8.97 -4.97 -2.03
CA GLY A 62 -7.93 -5.81 -1.44
C GLY A 62 -6.53 -5.20 -1.26
N GLY A 63 -6.36 -3.89 -1.50
CA GLY A 63 -5.05 -3.26 -1.57
C GLY A 63 -4.45 -3.43 -2.96
N ASP A 64 -3.45 -2.61 -3.29
CA ASP A 64 -2.79 -2.60 -4.60
C ASP A 64 -1.54 -3.49 -4.64
N ALA A 65 -1.07 -3.91 -3.46
CA ALA A 65 -0.05 -4.95 -3.35
C ALA A 65 -0.13 -5.70 -2.01
N VAL A 66 0.24 -6.99 -2.05
CA VAL A 66 0.42 -7.84 -0.87
C VAL A 66 1.78 -8.52 -0.98
N PHE A 67 2.68 -8.23 -0.03
CA PHE A 67 4.02 -8.80 0.04
C PHE A 67 4.17 -9.59 1.34
N ILE A 68 4.60 -10.85 1.24
CA ILE A 68 4.82 -11.73 2.39
C ILE A 68 6.31 -11.95 2.58
N ASP A 69 6.83 -11.61 3.75
CA ASP A 69 8.20 -11.88 4.15
C ASP A 69 8.22 -12.93 5.26
N ASP A 70 8.48 -14.18 4.88
CA ASP A 70 8.55 -15.29 5.83
C ASP A 70 9.74 -15.14 6.80
N ALA A 71 10.86 -14.55 6.35
CA ALA A 71 12.05 -14.34 7.18
C ALA A 71 11.78 -13.28 8.26
N ALA A 72 11.08 -12.21 7.90
CA ALA A 72 10.65 -11.17 8.85
C ALA A 72 9.32 -11.50 9.56
N ARG A 73 8.69 -12.65 9.26
CA ARG A 73 7.35 -13.06 9.73
C ARG A 73 6.34 -11.91 9.62
N SER A 74 6.31 -11.27 8.46
CA SER A 74 5.54 -10.06 8.24
C SER A 74 4.78 -10.12 6.91
N VAL A 75 3.54 -9.63 6.93
CA VAL A 75 2.72 -9.36 5.76
C VAL A 75 2.67 -7.85 5.58
N PHE A 76 2.91 -7.38 4.38
CA PHE A 76 2.82 -5.98 3.99
C PHE A 76 1.68 -5.82 2.99
N ILE A 77 0.70 -4.97 3.29
CA ILE A 77 -0.42 -4.65 2.41
C ILE A 77 -0.31 -3.17 2.08
N VAL A 78 -0.15 -2.86 0.79
CA VAL A 78 0.05 -1.50 0.31
C VAL A 78 -1.17 -1.06 -0.46
N GLN A 79 -1.63 0.16 -0.21
CA GLN A 79 -2.55 0.88 -1.07
C GLN A 79 -1.85 2.16 -1.55
N GLY A 80 -1.57 2.21 -2.84
CA GLY A 80 -0.89 3.29 -3.51
C GLY A 80 -1.87 4.24 -4.20
N LYS A 81 -1.52 5.52 -4.24
CA LYS A 81 -2.28 6.51 -5.00
C LYS A 81 -1.41 7.60 -5.55
N TYR A 82 -1.15 7.54 -6.83
CA TYR A 82 -0.29 8.48 -7.53
C TYR A 82 -1.07 9.72 -7.98
N ARG A 83 -0.52 10.86 -7.63
CA ARG A 83 -0.90 12.20 -8.10
C ARG A 83 0.32 12.83 -8.75
N GLU A 84 0.13 13.39 -9.94
CA GLU A 84 1.20 14.06 -10.69
C GLU A 84 1.85 15.21 -9.91
N GLN A 85 1.07 15.88 -9.04
CA GLN A 85 1.56 16.99 -8.23
C GLN A 85 1.67 16.60 -6.75
N ILE A 86 2.88 16.74 -6.19
CA ILE A 86 3.17 16.44 -4.79
C ILE A 86 2.36 17.35 -3.86
N ALA A 87 1.63 16.70 -2.96
CA ALA A 87 0.81 17.29 -1.93
C ALA A 87 -0.21 18.31 -2.47
N ALA A 88 -0.66 18.20 -3.72
CA ALA A 88 -1.65 19.13 -4.27
C ALA A 88 -3.09 18.72 -3.89
N LYS A 89 -3.40 17.43 -4.01
CA LYS A 89 -4.75 16.88 -3.83
C LYS A 89 -4.91 16.19 -2.48
N ALA A 90 -6.01 16.44 -1.78
CA ALA A 90 -6.37 15.71 -0.58
C ALA A 90 -7.02 14.36 -0.94
N GLU A 91 -6.62 13.30 -0.24
CA GLU A 91 -7.23 11.98 -0.40
C GLU A 91 -8.52 11.83 0.40
N LYS A 92 -9.40 10.96 -0.09
CA LYS A 92 -10.70 10.73 0.54
C LYS A 92 -10.50 9.90 1.81
N ARG A 93 -11.28 10.20 2.84
CA ARG A 93 -11.34 9.41 4.08
C ARG A 93 -11.55 7.91 3.79
N ALA A 94 -12.47 7.59 2.89
CA ALA A 94 -12.81 6.20 2.56
C ALA A 94 -11.59 5.41 2.08
N ASP A 95 -10.71 6.02 1.27
CA ASP A 95 -9.53 5.35 0.72
C ASP A 95 -8.58 4.95 1.87
N VAL A 96 -8.27 5.89 2.77
CA VAL A 96 -7.36 5.66 3.90
C VAL A 96 -7.92 4.66 4.91
N VAL A 97 -9.21 4.77 5.21
CA VAL A 97 -9.89 3.91 6.19
C VAL A 97 -10.08 2.48 5.67
N SER A 98 -10.37 2.31 4.37
CA SER A 98 -10.60 0.99 3.78
C SER A 98 -9.39 0.06 3.91
N LEU A 99 -8.17 0.60 3.88
CA LEU A 99 -6.95 -0.19 4.10
C LEU A 99 -6.90 -0.80 5.52
N ALA A 100 -7.31 -0.04 6.54
CA ALA A 100 -7.35 -0.53 7.92
C ALA A 100 -8.34 -1.70 8.07
N GLU A 101 -9.47 -1.65 7.35
CA GLU A 101 -10.45 -2.74 7.32
C GLU A 101 -9.85 -4.03 6.73
N ILE A 102 -8.99 -3.93 5.72
CA ILE A 102 -8.28 -5.10 5.17
C ILE A 102 -7.42 -5.77 6.24
N GLY A 103 -6.64 -5.00 7.00
CA GLY A 103 -5.81 -5.55 8.08
C GLY A 103 -6.64 -6.23 9.18
N GLN A 104 -7.82 -5.68 9.50
CA GLN A 104 -8.77 -6.34 10.39
C GLN A 104 -9.23 -7.68 9.82
N ARG A 105 -9.61 -7.74 8.54
CA ARG A 105 -10.09 -8.98 7.90
C ARG A 105 -9.03 -10.06 7.82
N VAL A 106 -7.79 -9.69 7.51
CA VAL A 106 -6.66 -10.65 7.44
C VAL A 106 -6.29 -11.18 8.82
N SER A 107 -6.51 -10.39 9.88
CA SER A 107 -6.25 -10.78 11.27
C SER A 107 -7.46 -11.40 11.97
N GLU A 108 -8.63 -11.42 11.33
CA GLU A 108 -9.87 -11.93 11.90
C GLU A 108 -9.85 -13.46 11.97
N SER A 109 -10.13 -13.99 13.16
CA SER A 109 -10.23 -15.42 13.43
C SER A 109 -11.48 -16.05 12.83
N ASP A 110 -12.59 -15.31 12.77
CA ASP A 110 -13.84 -15.77 12.14
C ASP A 110 -13.69 -15.87 10.62
N ASN A 111 -13.62 -17.11 10.14
CA ASN A 111 -13.50 -17.39 8.71
C ASN A 111 -14.69 -16.85 7.90
N ARG A 112 -15.91 -16.76 8.47
CA ARG A 112 -17.09 -16.29 7.74
C ARG A 112 -16.95 -14.82 7.32
N LEU A 113 -16.45 -13.99 8.22
CA LEU A 113 -16.19 -12.57 7.96
C LEU A 113 -15.11 -12.37 6.90
N PHE A 114 -14.07 -13.23 6.91
CA PHE A 114 -13.03 -13.20 5.90
C PHE A 114 -13.54 -13.68 4.53
N GLN A 115 -14.31 -14.78 4.47
CA GLN A 115 -14.86 -15.27 3.19
C GLN A 115 -15.79 -14.24 2.53
N ALA A 116 -16.71 -13.63 3.30
CA ALA A 116 -17.61 -12.60 2.77
C ALA A 116 -16.89 -11.35 2.23
N PHE A 117 -15.67 -11.09 2.71
CA PHE A 117 -14.80 -10.03 2.21
C PHE A 117 -14.09 -10.47 0.92
N ILE A 118 -13.49 -11.65 0.92
CA ILE A 118 -12.75 -12.20 -0.21
C ILE A 118 -13.62 -12.49 -1.44
N GLU A 119 -14.89 -12.87 -1.25
CA GLU A 119 -15.86 -13.06 -2.35
C GLU A 119 -16.08 -11.80 -3.21
N LYS A 120 -15.72 -10.62 -2.67
CA LYS A 120 -15.86 -9.32 -3.33
C LYS A 120 -14.50 -8.73 -3.73
N THR A 121 -13.44 -9.53 -3.64
CA THR A 121 -12.06 -9.12 -3.95
C THR A 121 -11.64 -9.75 -5.28
N GLU A 122 -10.87 -9.02 -6.08
CA GLU A 122 -10.28 -9.53 -7.33
C GLU A 122 -9.46 -10.82 -7.09
N GLY A 123 -9.46 -11.75 -8.05
CA GLY A 123 -8.94 -13.10 -7.90
C GLY A 123 -7.47 -13.20 -7.50
N HIS A 124 -6.58 -12.40 -8.09
CA HIS A 124 -5.16 -12.41 -7.72
C HIS A 124 -4.96 -11.87 -6.30
N VAL A 125 -5.58 -10.73 -5.98
CA VAL A 125 -5.49 -10.12 -4.65
C VAL A 125 -6.10 -11.02 -3.58
N ALA A 126 -7.22 -11.66 -3.89
CA ALA A 126 -7.90 -12.62 -3.03
C ALA A 126 -6.99 -13.78 -2.63
N GLU A 127 -6.27 -14.36 -3.60
CA GLU A 127 -5.31 -15.43 -3.31
C GLU A 127 -4.18 -14.94 -2.40
N GLN A 128 -3.59 -13.78 -2.69
CA GLN A 128 -2.54 -13.22 -1.83
C GLN A 128 -3.03 -12.95 -0.39
N LEU A 129 -4.24 -12.42 -0.23
CA LEU A 129 -4.83 -12.19 1.08
C LEU A 129 -5.13 -13.50 1.84
N LYS A 130 -5.50 -14.59 1.14
CA LYS A 130 -5.62 -15.92 1.75
C LYS A 130 -4.25 -16.43 2.24
N LEU A 131 -3.19 -16.25 1.46
CA LEU A 131 -1.82 -16.61 1.85
C LEU A 131 -1.38 -15.80 3.08
N ALA A 132 -1.59 -14.49 3.04
CA ALA A 132 -1.29 -13.57 4.13
C ALA A 132 -2.02 -13.97 5.42
N ARG A 133 -3.34 -14.18 5.37
CA ARG A 133 -4.14 -14.60 6.52
C ARG A 133 -3.64 -15.90 7.13
N ARG A 134 -3.22 -16.85 6.30
CA ARG A 134 -2.64 -18.10 6.80
C ARG A 134 -1.33 -17.84 7.56
N GLY A 135 -0.46 -16.97 7.07
CA GLY A 135 0.75 -16.55 7.79
C GLY A 135 0.42 -15.89 9.13
N VAL A 136 -0.55 -14.95 9.13
CA VAL A 136 -0.98 -14.23 10.33
C VAL A 136 -1.55 -15.19 11.39
N LEU A 137 -2.52 -16.04 11.02
CA LEU A 137 -3.23 -16.85 12.01
C LEU A 137 -2.51 -18.15 12.41
N LYS A 138 -1.80 -18.79 11.48
CA LYS A 138 -1.13 -20.07 11.79
C LYS A 138 0.30 -19.87 12.26
N GLN A 139 0.95 -18.80 11.81
CA GLN A 139 2.37 -18.58 12.06
C GLN A 139 2.63 -17.28 12.83
N GLY A 140 1.58 -16.57 13.27
CA GLY A 140 1.71 -15.35 14.07
C GLY A 140 2.46 -14.23 13.34
N TYR A 141 2.25 -14.08 12.03
CA TYR A 141 2.88 -12.98 11.28
C TYR A 141 2.26 -11.65 11.67
N ARG A 142 3.08 -10.60 11.63
CA ARG A 142 2.65 -9.22 11.81
C ARG A 142 2.07 -8.68 10.52
N VAL A 143 1.14 -7.74 10.62
CA VAL A 143 0.57 -7.05 9.47
C VAL A 143 1.02 -5.59 9.47
N TRP A 144 1.64 -5.18 8.38
CA TRP A 144 1.99 -3.80 8.08
C TRP A 144 1.11 -3.30 6.95
N LEU A 145 0.37 -2.23 7.22
CA LEU A 145 -0.48 -1.56 6.25
C LEU A 145 0.19 -0.25 5.84
N TYR A 146 0.40 -0.04 4.55
CA TYR A 146 0.93 1.21 4.02
C TYR A 146 -0.06 1.87 3.09
N PHE A 147 -0.57 3.04 3.50
CA PHE A 147 -1.26 3.93 2.57
C PHE A 147 -0.23 4.91 2.01
N ALA A 148 0.23 4.67 0.78
CA ALA A 148 1.22 5.50 0.11
C ALA A 148 0.54 6.41 -0.91
N THR A 149 0.79 7.72 -0.85
CA THR A 149 0.24 8.65 -1.85
C THR A 149 1.13 9.86 -2.02
N THR A 150 1.24 10.38 -3.24
CA THR A 150 1.83 11.71 -3.47
C THR A 150 0.85 12.84 -3.15
N GLY A 151 -0.41 12.55 -2.82
CA GLY A 151 -1.40 13.51 -2.33
C GLY A 151 -1.18 13.95 -0.88
N LYS A 152 -2.22 14.51 -0.25
CA LYS A 152 -2.26 14.89 1.17
C LYS A 152 -3.27 14.00 1.90
N VAL A 153 -2.93 13.60 3.12
CA VAL A 153 -3.90 12.96 4.02
C VAL A 153 -4.07 13.84 5.25
N SER A 154 -5.30 14.26 5.52
CA SER A 154 -5.62 15.03 6.73
C SER A 154 -5.46 14.18 7.98
N GLU A 155 -5.22 14.83 9.13
CA GLU A 155 -5.03 14.15 10.41
C GLU A 155 -6.22 13.29 10.86
N ALA A 156 -7.45 13.74 10.59
CA ALA A 156 -8.66 13.01 11.00
C ALA A 156 -8.76 11.60 10.39
N PRO A 157 -8.73 11.41 9.05
CA PRO A 157 -8.77 10.07 8.46
C PRO A 157 -7.52 9.23 8.80
N ARG A 158 -6.35 9.86 8.98
CA ARG A 158 -5.13 9.17 9.46
C ARG A 158 -5.35 8.53 10.83
N LYS A 159 -5.75 9.33 11.82
CA LYS A 159 -5.98 8.85 13.20
C LYS A 159 -7.09 7.81 13.28
N GLU A 160 -8.12 7.96 12.45
CA GLU A 160 -9.19 6.99 12.36
C GLU A 160 -8.71 5.64 11.84
N ALA A 161 -7.98 5.62 10.72
CA ALA A 161 -7.43 4.39 10.16
C ALA A 161 -6.43 3.71 11.12
N GLU A 162 -5.57 4.49 11.78
CA GLU A 162 -4.66 3.99 12.82
C GLU A 162 -5.43 3.40 14.02
N SER A 163 -6.52 4.04 14.44
CA SER A 163 -7.39 3.54 15.52
C SER A 163 -8.08 2.24 15.14
N LEU A 164 -8.51 2.10 13.88
CA LEU A 164 -9.10 0.85 13.37
C LEU A 164 -8.07 -0.28 13.29
N ALA A 165 -6.87 -0.02 12.79
CA ALA A 165 -5.79 -1.00 12.74
C ALA A 165 -5.46 -1.53 14.15
N LYS A 166 -5.35 -0.65 15.15
CA LYS A 166 -5.10 -1.02 16.55
C LYS A 166 -6.20 -1.86 17.21
N LYS A 167 -7.42 -1.87 16.65
CA LYS A 167 -8.55 -2.67 17.14
C LYS A 167 -8.60 -4.07 16.53
N ALA A 168 -7.72 -4.39 15.59
CA ALA A 168 -7.64 -5.73 15.02
C ALA A 168 -7.23 -6.75 16.09
N SER A 169 -7.66 -8.00 15.94
CA SER A 169 -7.35 -9.09 16.87
C SER A 169 -5.87 -9.53 16.88
N GLY A 170 -5.07 -9.05 15.91
CA GLY A 170 -3.66 -9.38 15.74
C GLY A 170 -2.74 -8.15 15.78
N GLU A 171 -1.45 -8.38 15.56
CA GLU A 171 -0.44 -7.29 15.49
C GLU A 171 -0.53 -6.59 14.13
N VAL A 172 -1.43 -5.59 14.04
CA VAL A 172 -1.63 -4.77 12.84
C VAL A 172 -1.12 -3.35 13.08
N THR A 173 -0.18 -2.92 12.26
CA THR A 173 0.34 -1.54 12.24
C THR A 173 -0.03 -0.89 10.92
N LEU A 174 -0.52 0.35 10.97
CA LEU A 174 -0.80 1.16 9.78
C LEU A 174 0.09 2.38 9.77
N ASP A 175 0.69 2.65 8.61
CA ASP A 175 1.40 3.89 8.35
C ASP A 175 0.89 4.58 7.07
N VAL A 176 0.69 5.89 7.16
CA VAL A 176 0.27 6.73 6.04
C VAL A 176 1.44 7.58 5.58
N ILE A 177 1.91 7.30 4.37
CA ILE A 177 3.03 7.97 3.69
C ILE A 177 2.43 8.91 2.63
N ASP A 178 2.20 10.16 3.00
CA ASP A 178 1.66 11.17 2.09
C ASP A 178 2.76 11.92 1.33
N GLY A 179 2.39 12.87 0.47
CA GLY A 179 3.32 13.60 -0.39
C GLY A 179 4.40 14.36 0.39
N ARG A 180 4.19 14.72 1.66
CA ARG A 180 5.25 15.32 2.48
C ARG A 180 6.31 14.29 2.89
N ARG A 181 5.88 13.07 3.18
CA ARG A 181 6.73 11.95 3.59
C ARG A 181 7.38 11.21 2.42
N ILE A 182 6.82 11.32 1.20
CA ILE A 182 7.44 10.76 -0.01
C ILE A 182 8.69 11.54 -0.45
N ILE A 183 8.74 12.86 -0.24
CA ILE A 183 9.85 13.70 -0.69
C ILE A 183 11.25 13.16 -0.31
N PRO A 184 11.53 12.76 0.95
CA PRO A 184 12.82 12.19 1.29
C PRO A 184 13.07 10.84 0.60
N MET A 185 12.04 10.03 0.35
CA MET A 185 12.16 8.68 -0.22
C MET A 185 12.54 8.68 -1.71
N VAL A 186 12.30 9.78 -2.42
CA VAL A 186 12.67 9.94 -3.85
C VAL A 186 14.16 10.28 -4.01
N ARG A 187 14.84 10.65 -2.92
CA ARG A 187 16.22 11.18 -2.96
C ARG A 187 17.29 10.18 -2.52
N ASP A 188 16.87 9.00 -2.08
CA ASP A 188 17.73 7.88 -1.68
C ASP A 188 17.80 6.84 -2.80
#